data_AF-A0A2E3MDC0-F1
#
_entry.id   AF-A0A2E3MDC0-F1
#
_cell.length_a   1.000
_cell.length_b   1.000
_cell.length_c   1.000
_cell.angle_alpha   90.00
_cell.angle_beta   90.00
_cell.angle_gamma   90.00
#
_symmetry.space_group_name_H-M   'P 1'
#
loop_
_entity.id
_entity.type
_entity.pdbx_description
1 polymer ?
#
loop_
_entity_poly.entity_id
_entity_poly.type
_entity_poly.pdbx_seq_one_letter_code
_entity_poly.pdbx_strand_id
1 'polypeptide(L)'
;MFSNEEHLDMIYESSGWEQFPCFEDALLTDRPLEECFGNNGIPVCYWPRDLGYNCCNHWLIIDLDFLNINPREFFSRFQEAIRNCDNLRMITICGSADKMSNFGITGTKGRNSSKFASYIVGINSMRNVGPVVVETKTVLGRGPTKEIIHHNYV
;
A
#
# COMPACT_ATOMS: atom_id res chain seq x y z
N MET A 1 -7.27 18.74 -10.64
CA MET A 1 -7.20 18.37 -12.07
C MET A 1 -6.75 16.92 -12.11
N PHE A 2 -7.72 16.03 -11.84
CA PHE A 2 -8.37 15.10 -12.79
C PHE A 2 -7.51 13.85 -13.00
N SER A 3 -7.92 12.76 -12.35
CA SER A 3 -7.65 11.42 -12.86
C SER A 3 -8.35 11.33 -14.22
N ASN A 4 -7.57 11.25 -15.30
CA ASN A 4 -8.10 10.91 -16.62
C ASN A 4 -8.85 9.58 -16.50
N GLU A 5 -9.99 9.43 -17.16
CA GLU A 5 -10.78 8.18 -17.15
C GLU A 5 -9.93 6.96 -17.57
N GLU A 6 -8.95 7.15 -18.46
CA GLU A 6 -7.97 6.12 -18.84
C GLU A 6 -7.06 5.65 -17.68
N HIS A 7 -6.79 6.51 -16.68
CA HIS A 7 -6.05 6.09 -15.48
C HIS A 7 -6.96 5.35 -14.49
N LEU A 8 -8.27 5.60 -14.50
CA LEU A 8 -9.23 4.86 -13.67
C LEU A 8 -9.39 3.42 -14.14
N ASP A 9 -9.41 3.17 -15.45
CA ASP A 9 -9.48 1.80 -15.99
C ASP A 9 -8.21 0.99 -15.66
N MET A 10 -7.03 1.63 -15.69
CA MET A 10 -5.81 1.02 -15.15
C MET A 10 -5.92 0.72 -13.65
N ILE A 11 -6.53 1.59 -12.84
CA ILE A 11 -6.74 1.37 -11.40
C ILE A 11 -7.65 0.16 -11.15
N TYR A 12 -8.73 -0.01 -11.95
CA TYR A 12 -9.64 -1.15 -11.80
C TYR A 12 -9.02 -2.47 -12.27
N GLU A 13 -8.35 -2.50 -13.43
CA GLU A 13 -7.71 -3.71 -13.95
C GLU A 13 -6.45 -4.12 -13.17
N SER A 14 -5.68 -3.16 -12.66
CA SER A 14 -4.43 -3.44 -11.92
C SER A 14 -4.63 -3.71 -10.44
N SER A 15 -5.79 -3.35 -9.87
CA SER A 15 -6.04 -3.63 -8.46
C SER A 15 -6.11 -5.11 -8.18
N GLY A 16 -6.86 -5.93 -8.94
CA GLY A 16 -7.01 -7.37 -8.67
C GLY A 16 -7.43 -7.74 -7.23
N TRP A 17 -7.66 -6.74 -6.37
CA TRP A 17 -7.72 -6.82 -4.92
C TRP A 17 -9.14 -6.91 -4.41
N GLU A 18 -10.13 -6.47 -5.22
CA GLU A 18 -11.53 -6.88 -5.02
C GLU A 18 -11.69 -8.42 -5.07
N GLN A 19 -10.65 -9.17 -5.50
CA GLN A 19 -10.66 -10.63 -5.57
C GLN A 19 -10.08 -11.34 -4.33
N PHE A 20 -9.56 -10.64 -3.31
CA PHE A 20 -8.98 -11.28 -2.11
C PHE A 20 -9.72 -10.91 -0.81
N PRO A 21 -10.88 -11.55 -0.53
CA PRO A 21 -11.61 -11.39 0.73
C PRO A 21 -10.75 -11.63 1.98
N CYS A 22 -9.72 -12.48 1.88
CA CYS A 22 -8.85 -12.83 2.99
C CYS A 22 -8.11 -11.63 3.59
N PHE A 23 -7.66 -10.68 2.78
CA PHE A 23 -6.77 -9.62 3.28
C PHE A 23 -7.51 -8.62 4.15
N GLU A 24 -8.70 -8.20 3.73
CA GLU A 24 -9.55 -7.31 4.51
C GLU A 24 -10.10 -8.02 5.74
N ASP A 25 -10.50 -9.28 5.60
CA ASP A 25 -10.89 -10.13 6.72
C ASP A 25 -9.75 -10.25 7.74
N ALA A 26 -8.50 -10.47 7.30
CA ALA A 26 -7.34 -10.52 8.18
C ALA A 26 -7.10 -9.19 8.92
N LEU A 27 -7.17 -8.05 8.22
CA LEU A 27 -7.06 -6.71 8.84
C LEU A 27 -8.16 -6.45 9.88
N LEU A 28 -9.41 -6.82 9.56
CA LEU A 28 -10.55 -6.65 10.47
C LEU A 28 -10.45 -7.56 11.69
N THR A 29 -9.95 -8.79 11.50
CA THR A 29 -9.86 -9.81 12.56
C THR A 29 -8.52 -9.86 13.30
N ASP A 30 -7.60 -8.93 13.03
CA ASP A 30 -6.23 -8.90 13.59
C ASP A 30 -5.44 -10.20 13.33
N ARG A 31 -5.70 -10.86 12.20
CA ARG A 31 -4.93 -12.05 11.80
C ARG A 31 -3.69 -11.65 11.02
N PRO A 32 -2.61 -12.45 11.09
CA PRO A 32 -1.42 -12.23 10.27
C PRO A 32 -1.77 -12.24 8.78
N LEU A 33 -1.34 -11.20 8.05
CA LEU A 33 -1.59 -11.08 6.61
C LEU A 33 -0.96 -12.23 5.81
N GLU A 34 0.06 -12.89 6.38
CA GLU A 34 0.77 -13.99 5.76
C GLU A 34 -0.08 -15.24 5.55
N GLU A 35 -1.19 -15.38 6.30
CA GLU A 35 -2.18 -16.43 6.07
C GLU A 35 -2.85 -16.32 4.70
N CYS A 36 -2.87 -15.11 4.11
CA CYS A 36 -3.47 -14.87 2.80
C CYS A 36 -2.52 -15.17 1.61
N PHE A 37 -1.25 -15.47 1.86
CA PHE A 37 -0.23 -15.67 0.82
C PHE A 37 0.16 -17.15 0.60
N GLY A 38 -0.77 -18.09 0.84
CA GLY A 38 -0.52 -19.54 0.85
C GLY A 38 0.23 -20.13 -0.35
N ASN A 39 0.59 -21.42 -0.28
CA ASN A 39 1.31 -22.12 -1.36
C ASN A 39 0.55 -22.01 -2.71
N ASN A 40 1.19 -21.43 -3.72
CA ASN A 40 0.66 -21.05 -5.04
C ASN A 40 -0.12 -19.71 -5.12
N GLY A 41 -0.03 -18.86 -4.09
CA GLY A 41 -0.51 -17.48 -4.15
C GLY A 41 0.34 -16.58 -5.07
N ILE A 42 -0.17 -15.38 -5.34
CA ILE A 42 0.55 -14.36 -6.14
C ILE A 42 1.89 -14.05 -5.45
N PRO A 43 3.02 -13.99 -6.18
CA PRO A 43 4.30 -13.60 -5.60
C PRO A 43 4.24 -12.14 -5.15
N VAL A 44 4.12 -11.93 -3.84
CA VAL A 44 4.07 -10.61 -3.20
C VAL A 44 5.36 -10.34 -2.43
N CYS A 45 5.75 -9.08 -2.35
CA CYS A 45 6.75 -8.63 -1.40
C CYS A 45 6.06 -8.14 -0.13
N TYR A 46 6.49 -8.60 1.06
CA TYR A 46 5.83 -8.22 2.31
C TYR A 46 6.80 -7.50 3.27
N TRP A 47 6.56 -6.20 3.45
CA TRP A 47 7.34 -5.27 4.27
C TRP A 47 6.91 -5.22 5.73
N PRO A 48 7.05 -6.35 6.41
CA PRO A 48 7.68 -6.38 7.73
C PRO A 48 8.76 -7.47 7.84
N ARG A 49 8.93 -8.32 6.81
CA ARG A 49 9.93 -9.40 6.78
C ARG A 49 11.05 -9.11 5.78
N ASP A 50 10.72 -8.57 4.62
CA ASP A 50 11.62 -8.48 3.46
C ASP A 50 12.23 -7.09 3.25
N LEU A 51 12.71 -6.46 4.34
CA LEU A 51 13.41 -5.16 4.28
C LEU A 51 14.79 -5.23 3.60
N GLY A 52 15.23 -6.42 3.16
CA GLY A 52 16.41 -6.60 2.35
C GLY A 52 16.14 -6.27 0.87
N TYR A 53 17.09 -5.58 0.24
CA TYR A 53 17.10 -5.05 -1.14
C TYR A 53 16.70 -6.00 -2.30
N ASN A 54 16.25 -7.21 -2.03
CA ASN A 54 16.00 -8.25 -3.05
C ASN A 54 14.53 -8.50 -3.36
N CYS A 55 13.59 -7.86 -2.64
CA CYS A 55 12.17 -8.08 -2.93
C CYS A 55 11.68 -7.15 -4.05
N CYS A 56 11.85 -7.59 -5.30
CA CYS A 56 11.27 -6.95 -6.47
C CYS A 56 10.22 -7.87 -7.12
N ASN A 57 8.96 -7.68 -6.74
CA ASN A 57 7.81 -8.36 -7.33
C ASN A 57 6.85 -7.36 -7.97
N HIS A 58 5.87 -7.87 -8.71
CA HIS A 58 4.82 -7.08 -9.31
C HIS A 58 4.04 -6.25 -8.28
N TRP A 59 4.00 -6.73 -7.03
CA TRP A 59 3.19 -6.15 -5.99
C TRP A 59 3.89 -6.21 -4.63
N LEU A 60 3.92 -5.05 -3.97
CA LEU A 60 4.48 -4.83 -2.63
C LEU A 60 3.37 -4.56 -1.61
N ILE A 61 3.41 -5.22 -0.47
CA ILE A 61 2.48 -5.05 0.64
C ILE A 61 3.28 -4.54 1.84
N ILE A 62 2.78 -3.48 2.46
CA ILE A 62 3.43 -2.76 3.56
C ILE A 62 2.44 -2.73 4.72
N ASP A 63 2.83 -3.30 5.85
CA ASP A 63 2.05 -3.23 7.09
C ASP A 63 2.76 -2.32 8.10
N LEU A 64 2.22 -1.10 8.27
CA LEU A 64 2.80 -0.07 9.12
C LEU A 64 2.69 -0.36 10.62
N ASP A 65 1.76 -1.23 11.03
CA ASP A 65 1.62 -1.59 12.45
C ASP A 65 2.81 -2.45 12.90
N PHE A 66 3.33 -3.28 12.01
CA PHE A 66 4.46 -4.18 12.26
C PHE A 66 5.81 -3.66 11.77
N LEU A 67 5.81 -2.55 11.02
CA LEU A 67 7.04 -1.85 10.63
C LEU A 67 7.65 -1.10 11.82
N ASN A 68 8.83 -1.56 12.24
CA ASN A 68 9.60 -0.93 13.32
C ASN A 68 10.62 0.09 12.79
N ILE A 69 10.17 1.04 11.97
CA ILE A 69 10.99 2.14 11.46
C ILE A 69 10.25 3.47 11.61
N ASN A 70 11.00 4.57 11.57
CA ASN A 70 10.43 5.92 11.63
C ASN A 70 9.96 6.39 10.23
N PRO A 71 9.08 7.40 10.13
CA PRO A 71 8.57 7.89 8.85
C PRO A 71 9.64 8.36 7.86
N ARG A 72 10.72 9.01 8.35
CA ARG A 72 11.79 9.51 7.47
C ARG A 72 12.52 8.36 6.79
N GLU A 73 12.86 7.34 7.56
CA GLU A 73 13.52 6.14 7.04
C GLU A 73 12.59 5.37 6.09
N PHE A 74 11.31 5.27 6.44
CA PHE A 74 10.30 4.64 5.59
C PHE A 74 10.24 5.26 4.20
N PHE A 75 10.10 6.58 4.09
CA PHE A 75 9.99 7.23 2.77
C PHE A 75 11.28 7.10 1.94
N SER A 76 12.44 7.07 2.59
CA SER A 76 13.71 6.81 1.89
C SER A 76 13.71 5.41 1.28
N ARG A 77 13.38 4.39 2.07
CA ARG A 77 13.32 2.99 1.62
C ARG A 77 12.22 2.75 0.59
N PHE A 78 11.05 3.36 0.81
CA PHE A 78 9.90 3.32 -0.09
C PHE A 78 10.27 3.82 -1.49
N GLN A 79 10.95 4.96 -1.56
CA GLN A 79 11.43 5.51 -2.81
C GLN A 79 12.49 4.63 -3.49
N GLU A 80 13.43 4.06 -2.71
CA GLU A 80 14.42 3.12 -3.23
C GLU A 80 13.77 1.86 -3.81
N ALA A 81 12.78 1.30 -3.14
CA ALA A 81 12.07 0.10 -3.59
C ALA A 81 11.35 0.31 -4.92
N ILE A 82 10.68 1.45 -5.08
CA ILE A 82 9.96 1.78 -6.32
C ILE A 82 10.94 2.03 -7.46
N ARG A 83 12.09 2.66 -7.18
CA ARG A 83 13.13 2.95 -8.18
C ARG A 83 13.86 1.70 -8.64
N ASN A 84 14.15 0.78 -7.73
CA ASN A 84 14.98 -0.39 -8.02
C ASN A 84 14.17 -1.58 -8.54
N CYS A 85 12.84 -1.50 -8.56
CA CYS A 85 11.99 -2.57 -9.05
C CYS A 85 11.16 -2.17 -10.27
N ASP A 86 11.67 -2.53 -11.44
CA ASP A 86 11.00 -2.26 -12.71
C ASP A 86 9.70 -3.05 -12.89
N ASN A 87 9.60 -4.22 -12.24
CA ASN A 87 8.41 -5.07 -12.28
C ASN A 87 7.26 -4.55 -11.40
N LEU A 88 7.55 -3.66 -10.43
CA LEU A 88 6.53 -3.19 -9.49
C LEU A 88 5.39 -2.46 -10.22
N ARG A 89 4.15 -2.78 -9.90
CA ARG A 89 2.96 -2.13 -10.47
C ARG A 89 1.95 -1.74 -9.39
N MET A 90 1.87 -2.51 -8.32
CA MET A 90 0.97 -2.26 -7.20
C MET A 90 1.72 -2.16 -5.88
N ILE A 91 1.30 -1.24 -5.02
CA ILE A 91 1.74 -1.17 -3.63
C ILE A 91 0.54 -0.99 -2.74
N THR A 92 0.36 -1.87 -1.75
CA THR A 92 -0.69 -1.73 -0.75
C THR A 92 -0.08 -1.39 0.59
N ILE A 93 -0.48 -0.27 1.15
CA ILE A 93 -0.06 0.18 2.47
C ILE A 93 -1.22 0.08 3.43
N CYS A 94 -1.08 -0.75 4.45
CA CYS A 94 -2.11 -0.99 5.45
C CYS A 94 -1.59 -0.68 6.85
N GLY A 95 -2.55 -0.44 7.74
CA GLY A 95 -2.30 -0.27 9.16
C GLY A 95 -3.40 0.52 9.86
N SER A 96 -3.26 0.63 11.18
CA SER A 96 -4.14 1.42 12.03
C SER A 96 -4.12 2.90 11.65
N ALA A 97 -5.24 3.59 11.84
CA ALA A 97 -5.33 5.01 11.54
C ALA A 97 -4.28 5.88 12.25
N ASP A 98 -3.85 5.49 13.45
CA ASP A 98 -2.80 6.17 14.19
C ASP A 98 -1.45 6.03 13.48
N LYS A 99 -1.10 4.81 13.02
CA LYS A 99 0.12 4.59 12.21
C LYS A 99 0.03 5.30 10.87
N MET A 100 -1.04 5.10 10.12
CA MET A 100 -1.23 5.72 8.80
C MET A 100 -1.12 7.26 8.89
N SER A 101 -1.67 7.86 9.94
CA SER A 101 -1.53 9.30 10.22
C SER A 101 -0.14 9.71 10.67
N ASN A 102 0.55 8.91 11.49
CA ASN A 102 1.92 9.18 11.93
C ASN A 102 2.91 9.19 10.77
N PHE A 103 2.71 8.33 9.77
CA PHE A 103 3.50 8.34 8.53
C PHE A 103 3.03 9.40 7.52
N GLY A 104 1.93 10.12 7.79
CA GLY A 104 1.39 11.15 6.90
C GLY A 104 0.78 10.62 5.60
N ILE A 105 0.51 9.31 5.54
CA ILE A 105 -0.09 8.61 4.41
C ILE A 105 -1.58 8.91 4.33
N THR A 106 -2.26 8.96 5.47
CA THR A 106 -3.63 9.48 5.59
C THR A 106 -3.69 10.59 6.64
N GLY A 107 -4.75 11.39 6.60
CA GLY A 107 -5.12 12.25 7.71
C GLY A 107 -5.76 11.49 8.86
N THR A 108 -6.11 12.21 9.93
CA THR A 108 -6.86 11.66 11.06
C THR A 108 -8.18 11.06 10.58
N LYS A 109 -8.54 9.88 11.09
CA LYS A 109 -9.70 9.09 10.66
C LYS A 109 -9.62 8.56 9.21
N GLY A 110 -8.42 8.24 8.72
CA GLY A 110 -8.27 7.62 7.39
C GLY A 110 -8.64 8.53 6.22
N ARG A 111 -8.70 9.85 6.41
CA ARG A 111 -8.95 10.80 5.31
C ARG A 111 -7.78 10.81 4.34
N ASN A 112 -8.05 11.08 3.07
CA ASN A 112 -7.00 11.18 2.06
C ASN A 112 -5.99 12.31 2.41
N SER A 113 -4.69 12.04 2.26
CA SER A 113 -3.60 13.01 2.43
C SER A 113 -3.17 13.58 1.07
N SER A 114 -3.44 14.87 0.84
CA SER A 114 -2.99 15.56 -0.39
C SER A 114 -1.47 15.57 -0.52
N LYS A 115 -0.75 15.65 0.60
CA LYS A 115 0.72 15.58 0.62
C LYS A 115 1.22 14.22 0.14
N PHE A 116 0.59 13.14 0.57
CA PHE A 116 0.94 11.79 0.13
C PHE A 116 0.59 11.57 -1.34
N ALA A 117 -0.58 12.05 -1.80
CA ALA A 117 -0.97 12.01 -3.20
C ALA A 117 0.07 12.69 -4.11
N SER A 118 0.48 13.92 -3.78
CA SER A 118 1.52 14.65 -4.52
C SER A 118 2.87 13.93 -4.50
N TYR A 119 3.19 13.24 -3.41
CA TYR A 119 4.41 12.45 -3.28
C TYR A 119 4.41 11.25 -4.24
N ILE A 120 3.29 10.53 -4.35
CA ILE A 120 3.15 9.41 -5.30
C ILE A 120 3.25 9.88 -6.75
N VAL A 121 2.55 10.97 -7.11
CA VAL A 121 2.65 11.59 -8.44
C VAL A 121 4.11 11.96 -8.76
N GLY A 122 4.80 12.55 -7.80
CA GLY A 122 6.22 12.87 -7.91
C GLY A 122 7.08 11.63 -8.20
N ILE A 123 6.88 10.53 -7.47
CA ILE A 123 7.60 9.27 -7.72
C ILE A 123 7.30 8.73 -9.12
N ASN A 124 6.03 8.69 -9.53
CA ASN A 124 5.63 8.14 -10.82
C ASN A 124 6.16 8.94 -12.00
N SER A 125 6.22 10.28 -11.88
CA SER A 125 6.84 11.13 -12.90
C SER A 125 8.33 10.86 -13.14
N MET A 126 9.04 10.29 -12.15
CA MET A 126 10.46 9.93 -12.26
C MET A 126 10.68 8.51 -12.77
N ARG A 127 9.61 7.74 -13.01
CA ARG A 127 9.69 6.30 -13.26
C ARG A 127 9.65 6.00 -14.77
N ASN A 128 10.68 5.33 -15.27
CA ASN A 128 10.85 5.07 -16.71
C ASN A 128 10.00 3.90 -17.24
N VAL A 129 9.48 3.04 -16.36
CA VAL A 129 8.82 1.77 -16.72
C VAL A 129 7.30 1.80 -16.54
N GLY A 130 6.72 3.00 -16.39
CA GLY A 130 5.31 3.23 -16.13
C GLY A 130 4.99 3.54 -14.66
N PRO A 131 3.78 4.04 -14.35
CA PRO A 131 3.40 4.39 -12.99
C PRO A 131 3.20 3.15 -12.10
N VAL A 132 3.36 3.33 -10.79
CA VAL A 132 2.84 2.41 -9.77
C VAL A 132 1.50 2.91 -9.26
N VAL A 133 0.58 2.00 -9.00
CA VAL A 133 -0.62 2.29 -8.22
C VAL A 133 -0.29 2.04 -6.76
N VAL A 134 -0.61 2.99 -5.89
CA VAL A 134 -0.50 2.85 -4.43
C VAL A 134 -1.90 2.85 -3.84
N GLU A 135 -2.28 1.74 -3.24
CA GLU A 135 -3.50 1.59 -2.45
C GLU A 135 -3.18 1.78 -0.97
N THR A 136 -4.08 2.44 -0.24
CA THR A 136 -4.04 2.49 1.22
C THR A 136 -5.27 1.83 1.83
N LYS A 137 -5.07 0.99 2.85
CA LYS A 137 -6.12 0.33 3.63
C LYS A 137 -5.98 0.71 5.10
N THR A 138 -6.71 1.74 5.52
CA THR A 138 -6.63 2.26 6.89
C THR A 138 -7.70 1.63 7.76
N VAL A 139 -7.28 0.95 8.83
CA VAL A 139 -8.21 0.37 9.82
C VAL A 139 -8.62 1.43 10.83
N LEU A 140 -9.92 1.70 10.91
CA LEU A 140 -10.55 2.54 11.92
C LEU A 140 -11.31 1.70 12.94
N GLY A 141 -11.56 2.28 14.11
CA GLY A 141 -12.35 1.62 15.15
C GLY A 141 -11.58 0.53 15.91
N ARG A 142 -12.30 -0.22 16.75
CA ARG A 142 -11.74 -1.33 17.54
C ARG A 142 -12.81 -2.42 17.71
N GLY A 143 -12.37 -3.68 17.71
CA GLY A 143 -13.27 -4.83 17.86
C GLY A 143 -14.42 -4.81 16.85
N PRO A 144 -15.69 -4.88 17.28
CA PRO A 144 -16.83 -5.01 16.37
C PRO A 144 -17.15 -3.76 15.56
N THR A 145 -16.54 -2.61 15.86
CA THR A 145 -16.73 -1.36 15.09
C THR A 145 -15.60 -1.10 14.10
N LYS A 146 -14.75 -2.10 13.86
CA LYS A 146 -13.69 -1.95 12.87
C LYS A 146 -14.25 -1.79 11.47
N GLU A 147 -13.66 -0.85 10.74
CA GLU A 147 -13.93 -0.61 9.33
C GLU A 147 -12.63 -0.30 8.60
N ILE A 148 -12.58 -0.55 7.30
CA ILE A 148 -11.44 -0.20 6.45
C ILE A 148 -11.85 0.96 5.55
N ILE A 149 -11.01 2.00 5.52
CA ILE A 149 -11.10 3.06 4.54
C ILE A 149 -10.02 2.86 3.47
N HIS A 150 -10.45 2.90 2.22
CA HIS A 150 -9.63 2.68 1.04
C HIS A 150 -9.36 3.98 0.29
N HIS A 151 -8.12 4.19 -0.16
CA HIS A 151 -7.77 5.21 -1.16
C HIS A 151 -6.78 4.66 -2.17
N ASN A 152 -6.89 5.11 -3.41
CA ASN A 152 -5.95 4.79 -4.48
C ASN A 152 -5.21 6.06 -4.94
N TYR A 153 -3.93 5.90 -5.25
CA TYR A 153 -3.03 6.95 -5.71
C TYR A 153 -2.27 6.48 -6.95
N VAL A 154 -2.16 7.35 -7.96
CA VAL A 154 -1.38 7.16 -9.19
C VAL A 154 -0.69 8.47 -9.53
#